data_AF-C4JL32-F1
#
_entry.id   AF-C4JL32-F1
#
_cell.length_a   1.000
_cell.length_b   1.000
_cell.length_c   1.000
_cell.angle_alpha   90.00
_cell.angle_beta   90.00
_cell.angle_gamma   90.00
#
_symmetry.space_group_name_H-M   'P 1'
#
loop_
_entity.id
_entity.type
_entity.pdbx_description
1 polymer ?
#
loop_
_entity_poly.entity_id
_entity_poly.type
_entity_poly.pdbx_seq_one_letter_code
_entity_poly.pdbx_strand_id
1 'polypeptide(L)'
;MAVRSLRRTNPITFVLACALAIGFLLFIFSPSSSGAVTSAQRQNDAAQDPLSPPTKPFQKKQLFKSNGRRVPPPVVNYNLNNVTTTMNSAERHERVLILTPLARFYPQYWENLEKLSYPHQYISLGFIIPKTKEGNAATSALQKAITKTQSGPMDDRFASITILRQDFDPPILSQDEKERHKLANQKIRREAMARARNSLLFTTLGPSTSWVLWLDSDIVETPPALIQDLTRHNKPVLVPNCYQRYMNTETKRMDIRPYDYNS
;
A
#
# COMPACT_ATOMS: atom_id res chain seq x y z
N MET A 1 37.94 10.21 67.28
CA MET A 1 36.84 9.67 66.45
C MET A 1 36.08 10.84 65.86
N ALA A 2 36.12 11.03 64.54
CA ALA A 2 35.45 12.14 63.88
C ALA A 2 33.93 11.88 63.79
N VAL A 3 33.15 12.76 64.42
CA VAL A 3 31.68 12.73 64.38
C VAL A 3 31.22 13.20 63.00
N ARG A 4 30.61 12.31 62.21
CA ARG A 4 29.99 12.66 60.92
C ARG A 4 28.79 13.57 61.17
N SER A 5 28.84 14.80 60.65
CA SER A 5 27.70 15.72 60.71
C SER A 5 26.55 15.18 59.86
N LEU A 6 25.37 15.03 60.44
CA LEU A 6 24.12 14.77 59.72
C LEU A 6 23.89 15.91 58.72
N ARG A 7 23.93 15.59 57.42
CA ARG A 7 23.51 16.50 56.34
C ARG A 7 22.08 16.94 56.66
N ARG A 8 21.87 18.26 56.82
CA ARG A 8 20.53 18.86 56.88
C ARG A 8 19.78 18.48 55.60
N THR A 9 18.85 17.54 55.71
CA THR A 9 17.97 17.17 54.61
C THR A 9 16.94 18.28 54.43
N ASN A 10 16.87 18.80 53.21
CA ASN A 10 16.02 19.93 52.86
C ASN A 10 14.56 19.42 52.81
N PRO A 11 13.57 20.05 53.46
CA PRO A 11 12.18 19.57 53.48
C PRO A 11 11.60 19.32 52.07
N ILE A 12 12.10 20.05 51.07
CA ILE A 12 11.75 19.89 49.65
C ILE A 12 12.05 18.47 49.13
N THR A 13 13.13 17.83 49.58
CA THR A 13 13.46 16.45 49.14
C THR A 13 12.48 15.42 49.67
N PHE A 14 11.88 15.64 50.86
CA PHE A 14 10.84 14.76 51.38
C PHE A 14 9.53 14.92 50.61
N VAL A 15 9.15 16.16 50.28
CA VAL A 15 7.97 16.44 49.46
C VAL A 15 8.09 15.78 48.08
N LEU A 16 9.25 15.89 47.44
CA LEU A 16 9.50 15.27 46.14
C LEU A 16 9.49 13.73 46.22
N ALA A 17 10.10 13.16 47.27
CA ALA A 17 10.09 11.72 47.49
C ALA A 17 8.68 11.18 47.75
N CYS A 18 7.86 11.89 48.53
CA CYS A 18 6.45 11.53 48.75
C CYS A 18 5.63 11.64 47.45
N ALA A 19 5.84 12.70 46.65
CA ALA A 19 5.16 12.84 45.36
C ALA A 19 5.52 11.70 44.38
N LEU A 20 6.80 11.31 44.32
CA LEU A 20 7.25 10.17 43.52
C LEU A 20 6.69 8.85 44.04
N ALA A 21 6.65 8.63 45.36
CA ALA A 21 6.08 7.43 45.95
C ALA A 21 4.57 7.32 45.70
N ILE A 22 3.83 8.43 45.80
CA ILE A 22 2.40 8.48 45.47
C ILE A 22 2.19 8.21 43.97
N GLY A 23 2.99 8.83 43.09
CA GLY A 23 2.95 8.57 41.65
C GLY A 23 3.23 7.11 41.30
N PHE A 24 4.19 6.49 41.99
CA PHE A 24 4.55 5.08 41.81
C PHE A 24 3.45 4.13 42.32
N LEU A 25 2.84 4.43 43.46
CA LEU A 25 1.69 3.67 43.97
C LEU A 25 0.47 3.81 43.06
N LEU A 26 0.19 5.02 42.55
CA LEU A 26 -0.86 5.23 41.56
C LEU A 26 -0.57 4.46 40.27
N PHE A 27 0.69 4.35 39.85
CA PHE A 27 1.06 3.57 38.66
C PHE A 27 0.89 2.06 38.85
N ILE A 28 1.29 1.50 40.00
CA ILE A 28 1.17 0.07 40.30
C ILE A 28 -0.28 -0.35 40.53
N PHE A 29 -1.07 0.48 41.20
CA PHE A 29 -2.47 0.20 41.51
C PHE A 29 -3.45 0.79 40.50
N SER A 30 -2.96 1.47 39.46
CA SER A 30 -3.78 1.77 38.30
C SER A 30 -4.13 0.45 37.64
N PRO A 31 -5.42 0.09 37.52
CA PRO A 31 -5.81 -1.12 36.84
C PRO A 31 -5.27 -1.04 35.41
N SER A 32 -4.28 -1.86 35.10
CA SER A 32 -3.90 -2.13 33.73
C SER A 32 -5.13 -2.77 33.11
N SER A 33 -5.86 -1.98 32.32
CA SER A 33 -7.03 -2.46 31.61
C SER A 33 -6.56 -3.47 30.57
N SER A 34 -6.39 -4.72 30.98
CA SER A 34 -6.57 -5.90 30.13
C SER A 34 -8.05 -6.00 29.79
N GLY A 35 -8.56 -4.95 29.14
CA GLY A 35 -9.95 -4.81 28.77
C GLY A 35 -10.24 -5.74 27.62
N ALA A 36 -11.22 -6.62 27.82
CA ALA A 36 -11.91 -7.28 26.72
C ALA A 36 -12.21 -6.25 25.62
N VAL A 37 -11.95 -6.61 24.35
CA VAL A 37 -12.11 -5.75 23.17
C VAL A 37 -13.47 -5.03 23.23
N THR A 38 -13.44 -3.73 23.57
CA THR A 38 -14.66 -2.95 23.79
C THR A 38 -15.38 -2.72 22.47
N SER A 39 -16.69 -2.46 22.53
CA SER A 39 -17.44 -2.20 21.29
C SER A 39 -16.98 -0.95 20.55
N ALA A 40 -16.39 0.02 21.25
CA ALA A 40 -15.72 1.19 20.67
C ALA A 40 -14.46 0.78 19.88
N GLN A 41 -13.70 -0.19 20.38
CA GLN A 41 -12.51 -0.70 19.69
C GLN A 41 -12.86 -1.45 18.40
N ARG A 42 -13.99 -2.18 18.37
CA ARG A 42 -14.53 -2.79 17.13
C ARG A 42 -15.06 -1.76 16.13
N GLN A 43 -15.57 -0.62 16.59
CA GLN A 43 -15.99 0.47 15.72
C GLN A 43 -14.78 1.14 15.06
N ASN A 44 -13.69 1.34 15.81
CA ASN A 44 -12.45 1.91 15.29
C ASN A 44 -11.71 0.98 14.32
N ASP A 45 -11.88 -0.33 14.44
CA ASP A 45 -11.25 -1.32 13.55
C ASP A 45 -12.04 -1.61 12.26
N ALA A 46 -13.23 -1.04 12.11
CA ALA A 46 -14.06 -1.22 10.92
C ALA A 46 -13.47 -0.56 9.66
N ALA A 47 -13.72 -1.19 8.51
CA ALA A 47 -13.42 -0.62 7.20
C ALA A 47 -14.32 0.60 6.95
N GLN A 48 -13.71 1.71 6.51
CA GLN A 48 -14.44 2.93 6.19
C GLN A 48 -15.00 2.93 4.76
N ASP A 49 -14.44 2.11 3.87
CA ASP A 49 -14.78 2.01 2.45
C ASP A 49 -15.13 0.55 2.08
N PRO A 50 -16.14 0.28 1.22
CA PRO A 50 -16.42 -1.07 0.71
C PRO A 50 -15.22 -1.77 0.04
N LEU A 51 -14.26 -0.98 -0.45
CA LEU A 51 -13.03 -1.42 -1.12
C LEU A 51 -11.80 -1.35 -0.19
N SER A 52 -12.02 -1.09 1.11
CA SER A 52 -11.00 -1.26 2.15
C SER A 52 -10.50 -2.70 2.18
N PRO A 53 -9.32 -2.97 2.77
CA PRO A 53 -8.77 -4.32 2.85
C PRO A 53 -9.83 -5.32 3.34
N PRO A 54 -9.94 -6.49 2.69
CA PRO A 54 -10.99 -7.47 3.00
C PRO A 54 -10.93 -7.98 4.44
N THR A 55 -9.82 -7.72 5.14
CA THR A 55 -9.57 -8.08 6.54
C THR A 55 -10.31 -7.21 7.55
N LYS A 56 -10.78 -6.01 7.17
CA LYS A 56 -11.52 -5.12 8.08
C LYS A 56 -13.03 -5.26 7.92
N PRO A 57 -13.82 -5.33 9.02
CA PRO A 57 -15.26 -5.43 8.92
C PRO A 57 -15.86 -4.14 8.34
N PHE A 58 -16.44 -4.18 7.13
CA PHE A 58 -17.12 -3.04 6.54
C PHE A 58 -18.49 -2.80 7.18
N GLN A 59 -18.66 -1.64 7.83
CA GLN A 59 -19.93 -1.28 8.44
C GLN A 59 -20.71 -0.33 7.51
N LYS A 60 -21.58 -0.88 6.66
CA LYS A 60 -22.60 -0.07 5.97
C LYS A 60 -23.49 0.53 7.07
N LYS A 61 -23.35 1.85 7.33
CA LYS A 61 -24.04 2.68 8.36
C LYS A 61 -24.81 1.85 9.41
N GLN A 62 -24.31 1.79 10.65
CA GLN A 62 -24.92 1.03 11.75
C GLN A 62 -26.44 1.22 11.81
N LEU A 63 -27.16 0.20 11.34
CA LEU A 63 -28.61 0.15 11.44
C LEU A 63 -28.96 -0.30 12.87
N PHE A 64 -29.67 0.56 13.58
CA PHE A 64 -30.36 0.17 14.80
C PHE A 64 -31.74 -0.37 14.39
N LYS A 65 -32.14 -1.51 14.94
CA LYS A 65 -33.53 -1.96 14.83
C LYS A 65 -34.43 -0.94 15.54
N SER A 66 -35.72 -0.88 15.20
CA SER A 66 -36.71 0.01 15.85
C SER A 66 -36.78 -0.16 17.37
N ASN A 67 -36.33 -1.30 17.90
CA ASN A 67 -36.23 -1.62 19.32
C ASN A 67 -34.87 -1.27 19.97
N GLY A 68 -34.02 -0.46 19.32
CA GLY A 68 -32.73 -0.02 19.84
C GLY A 68 -31.62 -1.08 19.84
N ARG A 69 -31.89 -2.32 19.38
CA ARG A 69 -30.86 -3.37 19.29
C ARG A 69 -30.00 -3.20 18.05
N ARG A 70 -28.68 -3.40 18.21
CA ARG A 70 -27.70 -3.38 17.11
C ARG A 70 -28.00 -4.50 16.12
N VAL A 71 -28.05 -4.18 14.83
CA VAL A 71 -28.13 -5.19 13.76
C VAL A 71 -26.75 -5.89 13.68
N PRO A 72 -26.69 -7.24 13.68
CA PRO A 72 -25.43 -7.94 13.47
C PRO A 72 -24.82 -7.58 12.10
N PRO A 73 -23.49 -7.63 11.95
CA PRO A 73 -22.85 -7.37 10.66
C PRO A 73 -23.47 -8.25 9.56
N PRO A 74 -23.67 -7.72 8.34
CA PRO A 74 -24.17 -8.53 7.24
C PRO A 74 -23.17 -9.64 6.90
N VAL A 75 -23.68 -10.86 6.70
CA VAL A 75 -22.90 -11.95 6.11
C VAL A 75 -22.86 -11.71 4.60
N VAL A 76 -21.65 -11.62 4.04
CA VAL A 76 -21.43 -11.43 2.60
C VAL A 76 -20.88 -12.73 2.03
N ASN A 77 -21.59 -13.30 1.05
CA ASN A 77 -21.16 -14.50 0.34
C ASN A 77 -20.60 -14.11 -1.03
N TYR A 78 -19.38 -14.57 -1.34
CA TYR A 78 -18.76 -14.40 -2.65
C TYR A 78 -18.72 -15.77 -3.34
N ASN A 79 -19.43 -15.91 -4.46
CA ASN A 79 -19.33 -17.11 -5.29
C ASN A 79 -18.18 -16.93 -6.29
N LEU A 80 -17.03 -17.54 -6.00
CA LEU A 80 -15.83 -17.40 -6.83
C LEU A 80 -15.98 -18.04 -8.22
N ASN A 81 -16.92 -18.96 -8.42
CA ASN A 81 -17.21 -19.50 -9.76
C ASN A 81 -17.79 -18.44 -10.71
N ASN A 82 -18.26 -17.30 -10.19
CA ASN A 82 -18.73 -16.18 -11.00
C ASN A 82 -17.61 -15.19 -11.35
N VAL A 83 -16.41 -15.35 -10.78
CA VAL A 83 -15.24 -14.53 -11.12
C VAL A 83 -14.56 -15.18 -12.32
N THR A 84 -14.78 -14.59 -13.49
CA THR A 84 -14.22 -15.09 -14.74
C THR A 84 -12.92 -14.36 -15.11
N THR A 85 -12.07 -15.06 -15.86
CA THR A 85 -10.85 -14.54 -16.48
C THR A 85 -10.89 -14.90 -17.96
N THR A 86 -11.41 -14.00 -18.80
CA THR A 86 -11.71 -14.30 -20.21
C THR A 86 -10.92 -13.42 -21.17
N MET A 87 -10.94 -13.80 -22.46
CA MET A 87 -10.30 -13.02 -23.53
C MET A 87 -10.97 -11.65 -23.76
N ASN A 88 -12.26 -11.51 -23.42
CA ASN A 88 -13.05 -10.30 -23.59
C ASN A 88 -13.30 -9.61 -22.23
N SER A 89 -12.23 -9.46 -21.45
CA SER A 89 -12.26 -8.97 -20.06
C SER A 89 -13.05 -7.66 -19.89
N ALA A 90 -12.85 -6.69 -20.79
CA ALA A 90 -13.54 -5.40 -20.75
C ALA A 90 -15.06 -5.53 -20.96
N GLU A 91 -15.51 -6.30 -21.95
CA GLU A 91 -16.94 -6.55 -22.25
C GLU A 91 -17.63 -7.34 -21.13
N ARG A 92 -16.87 -8.19 -20.43
CA ARG A 92 -17.33 -8.99 -19.29
C ARG A 92 -17.25 -8.23 -17.97
N HIS A 93 -16.83 -6.96 -17.97
CA HIS A 93 -16.69 -6.13 -16.79
C HIS A 93 -15.77 -6.76 -15.72
N GLU A 94 -14.75 -7.50 -16.16
CA GLU A 94 -13.80 -8.16 -15.28
C GLU A 94 -12.94 -7.11 -14.55
N ARG A 95 -12.75 -7.27 -13.24
CA ARG A 95 -12.04 -6.27 -12.45
C ARG A 95 -10.55 -6.52 -12.45
N VAL A 96 -9.77 -5.46 -12.65
CA VAL A 96 -8.32 -5.49 -12.74
C VAL A 96 -7.71 -4.76 -11.55
N LEU A 97 -6.79 -5.41 -10.85
CA LEU A 97 -5.99 -4.82 -9.79
C LEU A 97 -4.58 -4.55 -10.30
N ILE A 98 -4.23 -3.28 -10.50
CA ILE A 98 -2.87 -2.88 -10.88
C ILE A 98 -2.05 -2.65 -9.62
N LEU A 99 -0.94 -3.35 -9.48
CA LEU A 99 -0.07 -3.30 -8.32
C LEU A 99 1.30 -2.73 -8.67
N THR A 100 1.73 -1.75 -7.88
CA THR A 100 2.94 -0.96 -8.18
C THR A 100 3.76 -0.69 -6.91
N PRO A 101 4.91 -1.37 -6.78
CA PRO A 101 5.97 -0.94 -5.86
C PRO A 101 6.54 0.41 -6.35
N LEU A 102 6.34 1.46 -5.57
CA LEU A 102 6.65 2.83 -5.97
C LEU A 102 7.77 3.40 -5.11
N ALA A 103 9.01 3.37 -5.61
CA ALA A 103 10.16 3.97 -4.92
C ALA A 103 10.33 5.47 -5.25
N ARG A 104 10.03 5.85 -6.51
CA ARG A 104 10.05 7.22 -7.02
C ARG A 104 8.82 7.44 -7.88
N PHE A 105 8.25 8.63 -7.84
CA PHE A 105 7.10 8.99 -8.66
C PHE A 105 7.55 9.59 -9.99
N TYR A 106 7.12 8.99 -11.10
CA TYR A 106 7.32 9.50 -12.45
C TYR A 106 5.98 10.00 -12.99
N PRO A 107 5.85 11.29 -13.36
CA PRO A 107 4.61 11.80 -13.95
C PRO A 107 4.18 11.01 -15.19
N GLN A 108 5.12 10.60 -16.04
CA GLN A 108 4.85 9.83 -17.25
C GLN A 108 4.23 8.45 -16.96
N TYR A 109 4.61 7.81 -15.84
CA TYR A 109 3.97 6.57 -15.39
C TYR A 109 2.48 6.82 -15.06
N TRP A 110 2.17 7.92 -14.37
CA TRP A 110 0.78 8.27 -14.06
C TRP A 110 -0.02 8.60 -15.32
N GLU A 111 0.55 9.39 -16.22
CA GLU A 111 -0.06 9.68 -17.52
C GLU A 111 -0.28 8.42 -18.36
N ASN A 112 0.61 7.43 -18.25
CA ASN A 112 0.46 6.14 -18.91
C ASN A 112 -0.73 5.34 -18.33
N LEU A 113 -0.92 5.36 -17.01
CA LEU A 113 -2.10 4.76 -16.38
C LEU A 113 -3.41 5.44 -16.83
N GLU A 114 -3.44 6.78 -16.87
CA GLU A 114 -4.62 7.55 -17.29
C GLU A 114 -4.98 7.32 -18.77
N LYS A 115 -4.02 6.91 -19.59
CA LYS A 115 -4.22 6.60 -21.02
C LYS A 115 -4.73 5.20 -21.28
N LEU A 116 -4.86 4.34 -20.26
CA LEU A 116 -5.38 3.00 -20.45
C LEU A 116 -6.83 3.07 -20.93
N SER A 117 -7.12 2.37 -22.03
CA SER A 117 -8.46 2.30 -22.63
C SER A 117 -9.41 1.35 -21.91
N TYR A 118 -8.91 0.59 -20.93
CA TYR A 118 -9.75 -0.28 -20.12
C TYR A 118 -10.62 0.58 -19.19
N PRO A 119 -11.93 0.33 -19.03
CA PRO A 119 -12.79 1.23 -18.27
C PRO A 119 -12.30 1.41 -16.82
N HIS A 120 -11.97 2.64 -16.42
CA HIS A 120 -11.32 2.93 -15.13
C HIS A 120 -12.18 2.50 -13.92
N GLN A 121 -13.51 2.46 -14.05
CA GLN A 121 -14.43 1.91 -13.05
C GLN A 121 -14.22 0.42 -12.70
N TYR A 122 -13.48 -0.32 -13.53
CA TYR A 122 -13.08 -1.70 -13.29
C TYR A 122 -11.62 -1.86 -12.89
N ILE A 123 -10.87 -0.75 -12.79
CA ILE A 123 -9.47 -0.73 -12.40
C ILE A 123 -9.34 -0.25 -10.95
N SER A 124 -8.74 -1.09 -10.11
CA SER A 124 -8.29 -0.72 -8.77
C SER A 124 -6.77 -0.59 -8.78
N LEU A 125 -6.23 0.46 -8.15
CA LEU A 125 -4.80 0.72 -8.07
C LEU A 125 -4.29 0.43 -6.65
N GLY A 126 -3.20 -0.31 -6.55
CA GLY A 126 -2.48 -0.59 -5.30
C GLY A 126 -1.05 -0.10 -5.37
N PHE A 127 -0.66 0.80 -4.47
CA PHE A 127 0.71 1.30 -4.35
C PHE A 127 1.34 0.86 -3.03
N ILE A 128 2.61 0.49 -3.05
CA ILE A 128 3.41 0.34 -1.84
C ILE A 128 4.69 1.16 -1.93
N ILE A 129 4.91 2.04 -0.94
CA ILE A 129 5.96 3.07 -0.99
C ILE A 129 6.89 2.91 0.24
N PRO A 130 8.23 2.91 0.06
CA PRO A 130 9.18 2.82 1.17
C PRO A 130 9.16 4.06 2.08
N LYS A 131 9.51 3.88 3.34
CA LYS A 131 9.64 4.95 4.34
C LYS A 131 11.00 5.67 4.26
N THR A 132 11.36 6.16 3.06
CA THR A 132 12.56 7.00 2.84
C THR A 132 12.18 8.44 2.52
N LYS A 133 13.18 9.34 2.45
CA LYS A 133 12.99 10.73 2.01
C LYS A 133 12.38 10.80 0.60
N GLU A 134 12.90 10.00 -0.32
CA GLU A 134 12.40 9.87 -1.70
C GLU A 134 11.00 9.29 -1.72
N GLY A 135 10.72 8.27 -0.89
CA GLY A 135 9.39 7.68 -0.77
C GLY A 135 8.35 8.66 -0.20
N ASN A 136 8.73 9.54 0.72
CA ASN A 136 7.85 10.60 1.22
C ASN A 136 7.52 11.61 0.10
N ALA A 137 8.52 12.02 -0.69
CA ALA A 137 8.30 12.88 -1.85
C ALA A 137 7.40 12.21 -2.90
N ALA A 138 7.63 10.92 -3.18
CA ALA A 138 6.80 10.12 -4.08
C ALA A 138 5.35 9.99 -3.59
N THR A 139 5.14 9.83 -2.28
CA THR A 139 3.80 9.77 -1.67
C THR A 139 3.04 11.08 -1.90
N SER A 140 3.68 12.22 -1.63
CA SER A 140 3.07 13.54 -1.83
C SER A 140 2.72 13.80 -3.30
N ALA A 141 3.65 13.49 -4.22
CA ALA A 141 3.43 13.64 -5.65
C ALA A 141 2.30 12.73 -6.17
N LEU A 142 2.28 11.46 -5.74
CA LEU A 142 1.23 10.51 -6.07
C LEU A 142 -0.13 10.99 -5.55
N GLN A 143 -0.22 11.44 -4.30
CA GLN A 143 -1.47 11.95 -3.73
C GLN A 143 -2.01 13.17 -4.51
N LYS A 144 -1.11 14.05 -4.97
CA LYS A 144 -1.50 15.19 -5.81
C LYS A 144 -2.08 14.73 -7.16
N ALA A 145 -1.45 13.74 -7.80
CA ALA A 145 -1.93 13.15 -9.05
C ALA A 145 -3.30 12.48 -8.86
N ILE A 146 -3.43 11.62 -7.84
CA ILE A 146 -4.68 10.96 -7.47
C ILE A 146 -5.79 11.96 -7.22
N THR A 147 -5.52 13.03 -6.45
CA THR A 147 -6.53 14.04 -6.13
C THR A 147 -7.05 14.70 -7.40
N LYS A 148 -6.16 15.01 -8.36
CA LYS A 148 -6.53 15.58 -9.65
C LYS A 148 -7.45 14.64 -10.43
N THR A 149 -7.08 13.36 -10.59
CA THR A 149 -7.85 12.39 -11.36
C THR A 149 -9.18 12.05 -10.69
N GLN A 150 -9.18 11.75 -9.38
CA GLN A 150 -10.37 11.33 -8.65
C GLN A 150 -11.38 12.48 -8.39
N SER A 151 -10.96 13.74 -8.49
CA SER A 151 -11.87 14.90 -8.46
C SER A 151 -12.40 15.30 -9.84
N GLY A 152 -11.86 14.71 -10.92
CA GLY A 152 -12.27 14.94 -12.30
C GLY A 152 -13.60 14.27 -12.68
N PRO A 153 -13.92 14.17 -13.98
CA PRO A 153 -15.11 13.48 -14.50
C PRO A 153 -15.21 12.05 -13.98
N MET A 154 -16.43 11.54 -13.72
CA MET A 154 -16.62 10.20 -13.14
C MET A 154 -16.04 9.08 -14.01
N ASP A 155 -16.12 9.23 -15.33
CA ASP A 155 -15.65 8.20 -16.28
C ASP A 155 -14.12 8.04 -16.27
N ASP A 156 -13.40 9.07 -15.85
CA ASP A 156 -11.93 9.07 -15.77
C ASP A 156 -11.42 8.50 -14.43
N ARG A 157 -12.32 8.28 -13.45
CA ARG A 157 -11.94 7.87 -12.09
C ARG A 157 -11.64 6.39 -12.01
N PHE A 158 -10.57 6.06 -11.29
CA PHE A 158 -10.29 4.67 -10.91
C PHE A 158 -11.27 4.19 -9.85
N ALA A 159 -11.62 2.91 -9.90
CA ALA A 159 -12.61 2.31 -9.00
C ALA A 159 -12.22 2.41 -7.52
N SER A 160 -10.95 2.18 -7.22
CA SER A 160 -10.35 2.44 -5.91
C SER A 160 -8.85 2.61 -6.02
N ILE A 161 -8.27 3.31 -5.04
CA ILE A 161 -6.83 3.51 -4.94
C ILE A 161 -6.40 3.29 -3.50
N THR A 162 -5.49 2.35 -3.29
CA THR A 162 -4.93 2.02 -1.97
C THR A 162 -3.44 2.33 -1.96
N ILE A 163 -2.99 3.10 -0.96
CA ILE A 163 -1.57 3.42 -0.77
C ILE A 163 -1.10 2.82 0.55
N LEU A 164 -0.11 1.94 0.48
CA LEU A 164 0.56 1.34 1.62
C LEU A 164 1.93 1.97 1.82
N ARG A 165 2.33 2.12 3.08
CA ARG A 165 3.68 2.51 3.48
C ARG A 165 4.40 1.28 4.01
N GLN A 166 5.58 0.97 3.50
CA GLN A 166 6.36 -0.18 3.97
C GLN A 166 6.65 -0.06 5.46
N ASP A 167 6.60 -1.19 6.16
CA ASP A 167 6.75 -1.30 7.62
C ASP A 167 8.10 -1.88 8.05
N PHE A 168 8.96 -2.26 7.11
CA PHE A 168 10.31 -2.77 7.35
C PHE A 168 11.39 -1.78 6.85
N ASP A 169 12.58 -1.89 7.44
CA ASP A 169 13.70 -1.01 7.11
C ASP A 169 14.15 -1.18 5.65
N PRO A 170 14.55 -0.09 4.98
CA PRO A 170 15.08 -0.17 3.64
C PRO A 170 16.36 -1.03 3.65
N PRO A 171 16.45 -2.06 2.78
CA PRO A 171 17.54 -3.04 2.82
C PRO A 171 18.92 -2.46 2.50
N ILE A 172 18.99 -1.26 1.90
CA ILE A 172 20.24 -0.62 1.47
C ILE A 172 20.12 0.89 1.71
N LEU A 173 21.12 1.48 2.37
CA LEU A 173 21.23 2.93 2.64
C LEU A 173 21.46 3.75 1.34
N SER A 174 22.09 3.15 0.34
CA SER A 174 22.42 3.76 -0.95
C SER A 174 21.51 3.28 -2.08
N GLN A 175 21.08 4.22 -2.93
CA GLN A 175 20.22 3.97 -4.10
C GLN A 175 21.02 3.95 -5.42
N ASP A 176 22.35 4.00 -5.37
CA ASP A 176 23.21 4.05 -6.55
C ASP A 176 23.18 2.74 -7.35
N GLU A 177 23.07 2.86 -8.68
CA GLU A 177 22.95 1.75 -9.62
C GLU A 177 24.14 0.78 -9.52
N LYS A 178 25.37 1.30 -9.43
CA LYS A 178 26.60 0.51 -9.28
C LYS A 178 26.63 -0.33 -7.99
N GLU A 179 26.01 0.15 -6.91
CA GLU A 179 25.94 -0.61 -5.65
C GLU A 179 24.77 -1.59 -5.62
N ARG A 180 23.69 -1.30 -6.35
CA ARG A 180 22.53 -2.18 -6.55
C ARG A 180 22.84 -3.44 -7.36
N HIS A 181 23.84 -3.39 -8.24
CA HIS A 181 24.26 -4.53 -9.07
C HIS A 181 25.28 -5.48 -8.40
N LYS A 182 25.83 -5.14 -7.23
CA LYS A 182 26.71 -6.06 -6.48
C LYS A 182 25.91 -7.32 -6.08
N LEU A 183 26.45 -8.51 -6.37
CA LEU A 183 25.76 -9.80 -6.18
C LEU A 183 25.25 -9.99 -4.73
N ALA A 184 26.04 -9.58 -3.73
CA ALA A 184 25.66 -9.64 -2.32
C ALA A 184 24.42 -8.77 -1.98
N ASN A 185 24.29 -7.61 -2.62
CA ASN A 185 23.18 -6.67 -2.40
C ASN A 185 21.91 -7.08 -3.16
N GLN A 186 22.04 -7.87 -4.24
CA GLN A 186 20.87 -8.33 -5.00
C GLN A 186 19.95 -9.23 -4.17
N LYS A 187 20.49 -10.13 -3.34
CA LYS A 187 19.67 -11.06 -2.54
C LYS A 187 18.80 -10.31 -1.53
N ILE A 188 19.42 -9.42 -0.74
CA ILE A 188 18.73 -8.63 0.28
C ILE A 188 17.68 -7.71 -0.38
N ARG A 189 18.03 -7.08 -1.52
CA ARG A 189 17.10 -6.24 -2.28
C ARG A 189 15.90 -7.03 -2.80
N ARG A 190 16.11 -8.20 -3.41
CA ARG A 190 15.04 -9.05 -3.95
C ARG A 190 14.14 -9.59 -2.83
N GLU A 191 14.70 -9.93 -1.66
CA GLU A 191 13.92 -10.34 -0.50
C GLU A 191 12.98 -9.22 -0.02
N ALA A 192 13.50 -8.00 0.15
CA ALA A 192 12.69 -6.85 0.55
C ALA A 192 11.63 -6.49 -0.50
N MET A 193 11.96 -6.59 -1.79
CA MET A 193 10.98 -6.39 -2.87
C MET A 193 9.89 -7.46 -2.86
N ALA A 194 10.24 -8.74 -2.64
CA ALA A 194 9.26 -9.81 -2.52
C ALA A 194 8.31 -9.59 -1.33
N ARG A 195 8.86 -9.17 -0.17
CA ARG A 195 8.07 -8.80 1.00
C ARG A 195 7.11 -7.65 0.69
N ALA A 196 7.58 -6.58 0.04
CA ALA A 196 6.74 -5.46 -0.37
C ALA A 196 5.59 -5.90 -1.31
N ARG A 197 5.90 -6.72 -2.31
CA ARG A 197 4.91 -7.24 -3.27
C ARG A 197 3.87 -8.11 -2.57
N ASN A 198 4.28 -8.99 -1.67
CA ASN A 198 3.35 -9.80 -0.87
C ASN A 198 2.45 -8.92 0.00
N SER A 199 3.01 -7.99 0.77
CA SER A 199 2.23 -7.07 1.61
C SER A 199 1.21 -6.29 0.79
N LEU A 200 1.59 -5.82 -0.40
CA LEU A 200 0.69 -5.11 -1.29
C LEU A 200 -0.43 -6.01 -1.81
N LEU A 201 -0.10 -7.17 -2.36
CA LEU A 201 -1.07 -8.11 -2.92
C LEU A 201 -2.09 -8.55 -1.86
N PHE A 202 -1.63 -9.07 -0.71
CA PHE A 202 -2.53 -9.62 0.31
C PHE A 202 -3.44 -8.57 0.95
N THR A 203 -3.04 -7.30 0.95
CA THR A 203 -3.85 -6.21 1.53
C THR A 203 -4.88 -5.65 0.55
N THR A 204 -4.68 -5.84 -0.76
CA THR A 204 -5.50 -5.21 -1.81
C THR A 204 -6.29 -6.19 -2.67
N LEU A 205 -5.93 -7.49 -2.66
CA LEU A 205 -6.64 -8.51 -3.42
C LEU A 205 -8.05 -8.73 -2.85
N GLY A 206 -9.07 -8.50 -3.69
CA GLY A 206 -10.46 -8.67 -3.33
C GLY A 206 -11.08 -9.93 -3.96
N PRO A 207 -12.22 -10.41 -3.43
CA PRO A 207 -12.92 -11.58 -3.96
C PRO A 207 -13.61 -11.34 -5.31
N SER A 208 -13.61 -10.10 -5.81
CA SER A 208 -14.15 -9.72 -7.12
C SER A 208 -13.06 -9.40 -8.15
N THR A 209 -11.78 -9.55 -7.79
CA THR A 209 -10.64 -9.31 -8.68
C THR A 209 -10.50 -10.48 -9.65
N SER A 210 -10.63 -10.21 -10.96
CA SER A 210 -10.39 -11.19 -12.02
C SER A 210 -8.91 -11.26 -12.40
N TRP A 211 -8.27 -10.10 -12.56
CA TRP A 211 -6.89 -10.00 -13.05
C TRP A 211 -6.03 -9.16 -12.12
N VAL A 212 -4.76 -9.54 -12.00
CA VAL A 212 -3.73 -8.75 -11.32
C VAL A 212 -2.66 -8.38 -12.33
N LEU A 213 -2.37 -7.09 -12.46
CA LEU A 213 -1.31 -6.56 -13.30
C LEU A 213 -0.20 -5.98 -12.41
N TRP A 214 0.96 -6.64 -12.39
CA TRP A 214 2.16 -6.06 -11.80
C TRP A 214 2.77 -5.08 -12.79
N LEU A 215 2.71 -3.78 -12.45
CA LEU A 215 3.28 -2.72 -13.26
C LEU A 215 4.25 -1.91 -12.41
N ASP A 216 5.55 -2.03 -12.68
CA ASP A 216 6.57 -1.29 -11.94
C ASP A 216 6.51 0.20 -12.29
N SER A 217 6.86 1.06 -11.34
CA SER A 217 6.67 2.52 -11.44
C SER A 217 7.52 3.21 -12.52
N ASP A 218 8.53 2.53 -13.03
CA ASP A 218 9.43 3.00 -14.09
C ASP A 218 8.92 2.64 -15.51
N ILE A 219 7.80 1.93 -15.64
CA ILE A 219 7.13 1.71 -16.92
C ILE A 219 6.32 2.95 -17.30
N VAL A 220 6.95 3.83 -18.09
CA VAL A 220 6.40 5.14 -18.48
C VAL A 220 5.61 5.15 -19.79
N GLU A 221 5.62 4.05 -20.54
CA GLU A 221 4.99 3.95 -21.85
C GLU A 221 4.47 2.54 -22.10
N THR A 222 3.18 2.40 -22.40
CA THR A 222 2.52 1.16 -22.85
C THR A 222 1.46 1.49 -23.90
N PRO A 223 1.07 0.54 -24.77
CA PRO A 223 -0.11 0.72 -25.61
C PRO A 223 -1.36 1.00 -24.75
N PRO A 224 -2.27 1.91 -25.15
CA PRO A 224 -3.51 2.17 -24.41
C PRO A 224 -4.37 0.91 -24.18
N ALA A 225 -4.27 -0.09 -25.05
CA ALA A 225 -5.00 -1.34 -24.96
C ALA A 225 -4.25 -2.43 -24.18
N LEU A 226 -3.21 -2.09 -23.39
CA LEU A 226 -2.34 -3.05 -22.68
C LEU A 226 -3.11 -4.18 -21.99
N ILE A 227 -4.14 -3.86 -21.20
CA ILE A 227 -4.89 -4.86 -20.43
C ILE A 227 -5.67 -5.78 -21.37
N GLN A 228 -6.36 -5.22 -22.37
CA GLN A 228 -7.11 -5.98 -23.36
C GLN A 228 -6.18 -6.89 -24.16
N ASP A 229 -5.01 -6.38 -24.55
CA ASP A 229 -4.02 -7.14 -25.30
C ASP A 229 -3.48 -8.31 -24.48
N LEU A 230 -3.13 -8.10 -23.21
CA LEU A 230 -2.67 -9.19 -22.32
C LEU A 230 -3.76 -10.23 -22.04
N THR A 231 -4.97 -9.80 -21.71
CA THR A 231 -6.09 -10.70 -21.36
C THR A 231 -6.56 -11.52 -22.56
N ARG A 232 -6.44 -11.00 -23.80
CA ARG A 232 -6.75 -11.74 -25.04
C ARG A 232 -5.97 -13.04 -25.19
N HIS A 233 -4.78 -13.15 -24.59
CA HIS A 233 -3.98 -14.38 -24.63
C HIS A 233 -4.51 -15.51 -23.73
N ASN A 234 -5.39 -15.20 -22.78
CA ASN A 234 -6.00 -16.16 -21.85
C ASN A 234 -4.98 -17.12 -21.20
N LYS A 235 -3.91 -16.54 -20.65
CA LYS A 235 -2.87 -17.30 -19.94
C LYS A 235 -2.95 -17.03 -18.43
N PRO A 236 -2.67 -18.04 -17.59
CA PRO A 236 -2.62 -17.85 -16.13
C PRO A 236 -1.59 -16.80 -15.71
N VAL A 237 -0.46 -16.76 -16.41
CA VAL A 237 0.61 -15.78 -16.23
C VAL A 237 1.14 -15.41 -17.61
N LEU A 238 1.31 -14.11 -17.84
CA LEU A 238 1.88 -13.55 -19.06
C LEU A 238 2.82 -12.41 -18.70
N VAL A 239 3.97 -12.34 -19.36
CA VAL A 239 4.98 -11.30 -19.14
C VAL A 239 5.24 -10.61 -20.47
N PRO A 240 4.86 -9.33 -20.62
CA PRO A 240 5.23 -8.56 -21.81
C PRO A 240 6.72 -8.22 -21.78
N ASN A 241 7.35 -8.18 -22.95
CA ASN A 241 8.75 -7.81 -23.06
C ASN A 241 8.92 -6.29 -22.82
N CYS A 242 9.88 -5.92 -21.99
CA CYS A 242 10.13 -4.53 -21.60
C CYS A 242 11.38 -3.99 -22.29
N TYR A 243 11.26 -2.80 -22.88
CA TYR A 243 12.33 -2.15 -23.61
C TYR A 243 12.63 -0.77 -23.04
N GLN A 244 13.86 -0.31 -23.24
CA GLN A 244 14.33 1.01 -22.83
C GLN A 244 14.71 1.83 -24.06
N ARG A 245 14.15 3.04 -24.16
CA ARG A 245 14.61 4.05 -25.13
C ARG A 245 15.88 4.71 -24.60
N TYR A 246 16.90 4.86 -25.44
CA TYR A 246 18.15 5.53 -25.08
C TYR A 246 18.69 6.37 -26.25
N MET A 247 19.49 7.39 -25.94
CA MET A 247 20.18 8.16 -26.98
C MET A 247 21.42 7.37 -27.43
N ASN A 248 21.43 6.92 -28.67
CA ASN A 248 22.58 6.25 -29.25
C ASN A 248 23.67 7.29 -29.56
N THR A 249 24.83 7.17 -28.93
CA THR A 249 25.95 8.12 -29.06
C THR A 249 26.59 8.13 -30.44
N GLU A 250 26.49 7.02 -31.18
CA GLU A 250 27.07 6.87 -32.52
C GLU A 250 26.15 7.47 -33.59
N THR A 251 24.87 7.11 -33.54
CA THR A 251 23.88 7.56 -34.53
C THR A 251 23.23 8.91 -34.18
N LYS A 252 23.43 9.40 -32.94
CA LYS A 252 22.81 10.60 -32.36
C LYS A 252 21.28 10.61 -32.47
N ARG A 253 20.66 9.43 -32.46
CA ARG A 253 19.21 9.23 -32.53
C ARG A 253 18.73 8.43 -31.34
N MET A 254 17.45 8.56 -31.01
CA MET A 254 16.80 7.70 -30.02
C MET A 254 16.68 6.29 -30.60
N ASP A 255 17.16 5.31 -29.86
CA ASP A 255 17.14 3.89 -30.19
C ASP A 255 16.49 3.10 -29.05
N ILE A 256 16.21 1.82 -29.28
CA ILE A 256 15.48 0.95 -28.35
C ILE A 256 16.33 -0.29 -28.07
N ARG A 257 16.51 -0.63 -26.79
CA ARG A 257 17.19 -1.86 -26.36
C ARG A 257 16.33 -2.65 -25.37
N PRO A 258 16.49 -3.98 -25.28
CA PRO A 258 15.88 -4.76 -24.20
C PRO A 258 16.28 -4.17 -22.84
N TYR A 259 15.31 -4.03 -21.93
CA TYR A 259 15.58 -3.50 -20.59
C TYR A 259 16.22 -4.55 -19.68
N ASP A 260 15.77 -5.80 -19.80
CA ASP A 260 16.33 -6.93 -19.07
C ASP A 260 16.98 -7.91 -20.06
N TYR A 261 18.27 -8.15 -19.86
CA TYR A 261 19.02 -9.16 -20.61
C TYR A 261 18.93 -10.55 -19.96
N ASN A 262 18.21 -10.69 -18.84
CA ASN A 262 18.04 -11.94 -18.08
C ASN A 262 16.62 -12.51 -18.13
N SER A 263 15.80 -12.05 -19.08
CA SER A 263 14.48 -12.64 -19.36
C SER A 263 14.61 -14.02 -20.00
#